data_AF-A0A7Y4Y3T6-F1
#
_entry.id   AF-A0A7Y4Y3T6-F1
#
_cell.length_a   1.000
_cell.length_b   1.000
_cell.length_c   1.000
_cell.angle_alpha   90.00
_cell.angle_beta   90.00
_cell.angle_gamma   90.00
#
_symmetry.space_group_name_H-M   'P 1'
#
loop_
_entity.id
_entity.type
_entity.pdbx_description
1 polymer ?
#
loop_
_entity_poly.entity_id
_entity_poly.type
_entity_poly.pdbx_seq_one_letter_code
_entity_poly.pdbx_strand_id
1 'polypeptide(L)'
;MRTPHSKLFRYCTIAACAVVVANGCRLERSPLPSIANATPSEFCPGDTVRASFDYLGSETCRDATACEMQFPTVTMTSTPESFPPQSIRNYVGGVDFVPAADVVTLNYGIDRDAVLVLTSRTDAEGRVVNVSRSVPRTQAQTIRRITGSSETELQHAGMCDGSTPVNAPANLNGDPRRSPNLRLAELCNINGVPVSVTLSGSAPGTTYTQTLAPRECLNTGMPGVPAGINASTVVEVRSLVADPSTRCSATGPSTPPPPLRTLARRGCA
;
A
#
# COMPACT_ATOMS: atom_id res chain seq x y z
N MET A 1 -67.40 -39.43 7.94
CA MET A 1 -66.46 -38.67 8.79
C MET A 1 -65.07 -38.80 8.19
N ARG A 2 -64.55 -37.74 7.54
CA ARG A 2 -63.20 -37.70 6.97
C ARG A 2 -62.31 -36.85 7.89
N THR A 3 -61.24 -37.45 8.39
CA THR A 3 -60.31 -36.89 9.37
C THR A 3 -59.53 -35.68 8.79
N PRO A 4 -59.43 -34.55 9.52
CA PRO A 4 -58.78 -33.32 9.04
C PRO A 4 -57.24 -33.29 9.20
N HIS A 5 -56.60 -34.42 9.52
CA HIS A 5 -55.19 -34.46 9.91
C HIS A 5 -54.16 -34.37 8.76
N SER A 6 -54.54 -34.63 7.50
CA SER A 6 -53.55 -34.70 6.41
C SER A 6 -53.16 -33.34 5.81
N LYS A 7 -53.97 -32.29 6.02
CA LYS A 7 -53.69 -30.94 5.48
C LYS A 7 -52.74 -30.15 6.37
N LEU A 8 -52.89 -30.23 7.70
CA LEU A 8 -52.02 -29.55 8.66
C LEU A 8 -50.56 -30.01 8.56
N PHE A 9 -50.32 -31.30 8.33
CA PHE A 9 -48.96 -31.85 8.22
C PHE A 9 -48.19 -31.30 7.02
N ARG A 10 -48.86 -31.08 5.88
CA ARG A 10 -48.24 -30.54 4.65
C ARG A 10 -47.92 -29.04 4.76
N TYR A 11 -48.73 -28.26 5.47
CA TYR A 11 -48.44 -26.84 5.70
C TYR A 11 -47.28 -26.66 6.70
N CYS A 12 -47.17 -27.51 7.73
CA CYS A 12 -46.05 -27.46 8.66
C CYS A 12 -44.70 -27.85 8.02
N THR A 13 -44.67 -28.80 7.07
CA THR A 13 -43.42 -29.16 6.37
C THR A 13 -42.97 -28.09 5.37
N ILE A 14 -43.90 -27.45 4.65
CA ILE A 14 -43.57 -26.34 3.73
C ILE A 14 -43.12 -25.10 4.52
N ALA A 15 -43.77 -24.81 5.66
CA ALA A 15 -43.35 -23.74 6.55
C ALA A 15 -41.99 -24.02 7.20
N ALA A 16 -41.69 -25.26 7.59
CA ALA A 16 -40.38 -25.63 8.13
C ALA A 16 -39.27 -25.50 7.08
N CYS A 17 -39.50 -25.91 5.82
CA CYS A 17 -38.53 -25.70 4.74
C CYS A 17 -38.35 -24.21 4.39
N ALA A 18 -39.42 -23.40 4.41
CA ALA A 18 -39.32 -21.96 4.19
C ALA A 18 -38.63 -21.23 5.34
N VAL A 19 -38.80 -21.69 6.59
CA VAL A 19 -38.12 -21.15 7.78
C VAL A 19 -36.64 -21.57 7.83
N VAL A 20 -36.27 -22.75 7.33
CA VAL A 20 -34.85 -23.15 7.16
C VAL A 20 -34.18 -22.35 6.04
N VAL A 21 -34.89 -21.99 4.97
CA VAL A 21 -34.39 -21.06 3.94
C VAL A 21 -34.35 -19.60 4.45
N ALA A 22 -35.22 -19.24 5.41
CA ALA A 22 -35.24 -17.91 6.04
C ALA A 22 -34.27 -17.75 7.22
N ASN A 23 -33.83 -18.85 7.85
CA ASN A 23 -32.92 -18.85 9.01
C ASN A 23 -31.44 -18.97 8.61
N GLY A 24 -30.92 -17.88 8.04
CA GLY A 24 -29.73 -17.31 8.69
C GLY A 24 -28.43 -17.22 7.89
N CYS A 25 -28.43 -17.38 6.57
CA CYS A 25 -27.26 -17.07 5.75
C CYS A 25 -27.62 -16.12 4.63
N ARG A 26 -27.26 -14.84 4.79
CA ARG A 26 -27.38 -13.83 3.73
C ARG A 26 -26.14 -13.93 2.83
N LEU A 27 -26.33 -13.97 1.52
CA LEU A 27 -25.24 -13.88 0.54
C LEU A 27 -25.13 -12.44 0.03
N GLU A 28 -24.07 -11.75 0.42
CA GLU A 28 -23.74 -10.45 -0.14
C GLU A 28 -22.90 -10.63 -1.41
N ARG A 29 -23.22 -9.90 -2.49
CA ARG A 29 -22.40 -9.84 -3.69
C ARG A 29 -21.67 -8.53 -3.72
N SER A 30 -20.34 -8.56 -3.61
CA SER A 30 -19.53 -7.35 -3.71
C SER A 30 -18.35 -7.58 -4.65
N PRO A 31 -18.21 -6.79 -5.73
CA PRO A 31 -17.12 -6.92 -6.66
C PRO A 31 -15.80 -6.47 -6.01
N LEU A 32 -14.70 -7.17 -6.33
CA LEU A 32 -13.36 -6.70 -5.97
C LEU A 32 -12.81 -5.82 -7.11
N PRO A 33 -12.36 -4.59 -6.83
CA PRO A 33 -11.85 -3.68 -7.86
C PRO A 33 -10.52 -4.16 -8.47
N SER A 34 -9.67 -4.77 -7.65
CA SER A 34 -8.48 -5.52 -8.05
C SER A 34 -8.21 -6.61 -7.01
N ILE A 35 -7.62 -7.71 -7.44
CA ILE A 35 -7.28 -8.87 -6.61
C ILE A 35 -5.79 -9.14 -6.75
N ALA A 36 -5.25 -8.97 -7.96
CA ALA A 36 -3.82 -8.95 -8.23
C ALA A 36 -3.15 -7.73 -7.60
N ASN A 37 -2.06 -7.98 -6.89
CA ASN A 37 -1.16 -6.96 -6.38
C ASN A 37 0.31 -7.37 -6.55
N ALA A 38 1.18 -6.40 -6.74
CA ALA A 38 2.61 -6.59 -6.92
C ALA A 38 3.33 -5.43 -6.25
N THR A 39 4.19 -5.75 -5.28
CA THR A 39 4.87 -4.74 -4.47
C THR A 39 6.36 -5.07 -4.34
N PRO A 40 7.28 -4.14 -4.70
CA PRO A 40 7.00 -2.88 -5.40
C PRO A 40 6.55 -3.11 -6.85
N SER A 41 5.77 -2.19 -7.42
CA SER A 41 5.42 -2.22 -8.85
C SER A 41 6.48 -1.55 -9.73
N GLU A 42 7.31 -0.69 -9.14
CA GLU A 42 8.48 -0.06 -9.74
C GLU A 42 9.74 -0.50 -8.97
N PHE A 43 10.62 -1.30 -9.58
CA PHE A 43 11.71 -1.98 -8.87
C PHE A 43 13.11 -1.56 -9.34
N CYS A 44 14.11 -1.77 -8.48
CA CYS A 44 15.52 -1.67 -8.81
C CYS A 44 16.13 -3.06 -9.09
N PRO A 45 17.25 -3.13 -9.83
CA PRO A 45 17.94 -4.40 -10.05
C PRO A 45 18.27 -5.13 -8.73
N GLY A 46 17.94 -6.42 -8.65
CA GLY A 46 18.15 -7.24 -7.46
C GLY A 46 17.05 -7.14 -6.39
N ASP A 47 16.04 -6.29 -6.59
CA ASP A 47 14.89 -6.24 -5.69
C ASP A 47 14.11 -7.55 -5.70
N THR A 48 13.63 -7.94 -4.53
CA THR A 48 12.58 -8.95 -4.41
C THR A 48 11.23 -8.26 -4.54
N VAL A 49 10.41 -8.73 -5.48
CA VAL A 49 9.03 -8.30 -5.69
C VAL A 49 8.10 -9.40 -5.22
N ARG A 50 7.03 -9.01 -4.51
CA ARG A 50 5.95 -9.91 -4.11
C ARG A 50 4.76 -9.76 -5.05
N ALA A 51 4.51 -10.77 -5.88
CA ALA A 51 3.23 -10.94 -6.57
C ALA A 51 2.25 -11.59 -5.58
N SER A 52 1.04 -11.07 -5.44
CA SER A 52 0.09 -11.54 -4.43
C SER A 52 -1.35 -11.34 -4.86
N PHE A 53 -2.25 -12.05 -4.19
CA PHE A 53 -3.68 -11.90 -4.35
C PHE A 53 -4.40 -11.95 -3.00
N ASP A 54 -5.52 -11.23 -2.90
CA ASP A 54 -6.38 -11.22 -1.72
C ASP A 54 -7.87 -11.21 -2.11
N TYR A 55 -8.56 -12.31 -1.83
CA TYR A 55 -10.02 -12.45 -2.00
C TYR A 55 -10.81 -12.19 -0.70
N LEU A 56 -10.13 -12.10 0.45
CA LEU A 56 -10.76 -11.78 1.73
C LEU A 56 -11.05 -10.27 1.84
N GLY A 57 -10.07 -9.45 1.48
CA GLY A 57 -10.07 -8.03 1.77
C GLY A 57 -10.17 -7.80 3.29
N SER A 58 -11.23 -7.14 3.74
CA SER A 58 -11.49 -6.92 5.17
C SER A 58 -12.22 -8.07 5.87
N GLU A 59 -12.63 -9.11 5.15
CA GLU A 59 -13.40 -10.21 5.73
C GLU A 59 -12.48 -11.21 6.45
N THR A 60 -13.02 -11.90 7.44
CA THR A 60 -12.34 -13.02 8.09
C THR A 60 -13.13 -14.29 7.89
N CYS A 61 -12.42 -15.39 7.68
CA CYS A 61 -13.02 -16.71 7.60
C CYS A 61 -13.60 -17.10 8.98
N ARG A 62 -14.83 -17.61 9.00
CA ARG A 62 -15.50 -18.06 10.22
C ARG A 62 -14.93 -19.34 10.81
N ASP A 63 -14.70 -20.33 9.96
CA ASP A 63 -14.27 -21.67 10.31
C ASP A 63 -13.23 -22.13 9.29
N ALA A 64 -12.00 -22.38 9.76
CA ALA A 64 -10.87 -22.69 8.89
C ALA A 64 -11.16 -23.90 8.00
N THR A 65 -11.70 -24.98 8.55
CA THR A 65 -12.09 -26.20 7.85
C THR A 65 -13.18 -25.97 6.79
N ALA A 66 -14.22 -25.20 7.12
CA ALA A 66 -15.29 -24.89 6.18
C ALA A 66 -14.80 -24.00 5.02
N CYS A 67 -13.92 -23.05 5.32
CA CYS A 67 -13.30 -22.18 4.33
C CYS A 67 -12.31 -22.91 3.43
N GLU A 68 -11.52 -23.84 3.97
CA GLU A 68 -10.58 -24.66 3.20
C GLU A 68 -11.29 -25.43 2.08
N MET A 69 -12.54 -25.87 2.30
CA MET A 69 -13.35 -26.50 1.25
C MET A 69 -13.74 -25.51 0.14
N GLN A 70 -13.79 -24.22 0.43
CA GLN A 70 -14.20 -23.15 -0.48
C GLN A 70 -13.03 -22.38 -1.12
N PHE A 71 -11.78 -22.66 -0.73
CA PHE A 71 -10.61 -22.00 -1.29
C PHE A 71 -10.59 -22.04 -2.82
N PRO A 72 -10.39 -20.88 -3.48
CA PRO A 72 -10.10 -20.85 -4.90
C PRO A 72 -8.71 -21.40 -5.17
N THR A 73 -8.51 -21.90 -6.39
CA THR A 73 -7.18 -22.21 -6.90
C THR A 73 -6.76 -21.08 -7.83
N VAL A 74 -5.66 -20.41 -7.48
CA VAL A 74 -5.10 -19.31 -8.26
C VAL A 74 -3.79 -19.77 -8.88
N THR A 75 -3.73 -19.72 -10.21
CA THR A 75 -2.53 -19.96 -11.00
C THR A 75 -1.85 -18.63 -11.28
N MET A 76 -0.59 -18.51 -10.88
CA MET A 76 0.24 -17.33 -11.06
C MET A 76 1.36 -17.63 -12.06
N THR A 77 1.51 -16.75 -13.04
CA THR A 77 2.57 -16.84 -14.06
C THR A 77 3.20 -15.47 -14.30
N SER A 78 4.40 -15.44 -14.87
CA SER A 78 5.10 -14.22 -15.25
C SER A 78 5.54 -14.26 -16.72
N THR A 79 5.58 -13.10 -17.36
CA THR A 79 6.10 -12.94 -18.72
C THR A 79 6.97 -11.68 -18.80
N PRO A 80 8.27 -11.80 -19.11
CA PRO A 80 9.01 -13.05 -19.24
C PRO A 80 9.07 -13.83 -17.91
N GLU A 81 9.40 -15.11 -17.98
CA GLU A 81 9.42 -15.99 -16.80
C GLU A 81 10.45 -15.48 -15.78
N SER A 82 9.95 -14.97 -14.65
CA SER A 82 10.75 -14.55 -13.49
C SER A 82 10.61 -15.51 -12.30
N PHE A 83 9.62 -16.38 -12.34
CA PHE A 83 9.43 -17.50 -11.42
C PHE A 83 8.66 -18.62 -12.15
N PRO A 84 8.89 -19.90 -11.80
CA PRO A 84 8.15 -21.01 -12.38
C PRO A 84 6.66 -20.89 -12.03
N PRO A 85 5.73 -21.25 -12.93
CA PRO A 85 4.29 -21.20 -12.66
C PRO A 85 3.90 -21.80 -11.30
N GLN A 86 3.10 -21.07 -10.53
CA GLN A 86 2.64 -21.49 -9.20
C GLN A 86 1.13 -21.68 -9.20
N SER A 87 0.64 -22.66 -8.44
CA SER A 87 -0.78 -22.85 -8.16
C SER A 87 -1.03 -22.85 -6.65
N ILE A 88 -1.76 -21.85 -6.16
CA ILE A 88 -2.01 -21.64 -4.75
C ILE A 88 -3.50 -21.84 -4.47
N ARG A 89 -3.82 -22.73 -3.55
CA ARG A 89 -5.20 -23.00 -3.11
C ARG A 89 -5.46 -22.32 -1.77
N ASN A 90 -5.88 -21.06 -1.80
CA ASN A 90 -6.17 -20.24 -0.63
C ASN A 90 -6.96 -18.98 -1.03
N TYR A 91 -7.58 -18.26 -0.09
CA TYR A 91 -8.14 -16.92 -0.36
C TYR A 91 -7.08 -15.82 -0.47
N VAL A 92 -5.92 -16.01 0.15
CA VAL A 92 -4.80 -15.07 0.12
C VAL A 92 -3.53 -15.85 -0.19
N GLY A 93 -2.69 -15.31 -1.05
CA GLY A 93 -1.45 -15.97 -1.44
C GLY A 93 -0.51 -15.06 -2.20
N GLY A 94 0.68 -15.57 -2.49
CA GLY A 94 1.65 -14.84 -3.28
C GLY A 94 2.97 -15.59 -3.44
N VAL A 95 3.84 -15.03 -4.28
CA VAL A 95 5.18 -15.50 -4.56
C VAL A 95 6.13 -14.31 -4.52
N ASP A 96 7.26 -14.50 -3.85
CA ASP A 96 8.37 -13.55 -3.84
C ASP A 96 9.38 -13.99 -4.92
N PHE A 97 9.83 -13.06 -5.76
CA PHE A 97 10.76 -13.36 -6.85
C PHE A 97 11.62 -12.14 -7.18
N VAL A 98 12.75 -12.37 -7.86
CA VAL A 98 13.57 -11.30 -8.44
C VAL A 98 13.18 -11.17 -9.92
N PRO A 99 12.74 -9.99 -10.40
CA PRO A 99 12.36 -9.81 -11.80
C PRO A 99 13.51 -10.15 -12.77
N ALA A 100 13.23 -10.98 -13.78
CA ALA A 100 14.24 -11.42 -14.75
C ALA A 100 14.46 -10.42 -15.91
N ALA A 101 13.60 -9.41 -16.05
CA ALA A 101 13.66 -8.41 -17.11
C ALA A 101 13.16 -7.05 -16.63
N ASP A 102 13.38 -6.00 -17.43
CA ASP A 102 13.00 -4.63 -17.12
C ASP A 102 11.48 -4.41 -17.03
N VAL A 103 10.69 -5.24 -17.69
CA VAL A 103 9.23 -5.22 -17.62
C VAL A 103 8.76 -6.65 -17.45
N VAL A 104 7.97 -6.91 -16.41
CA VAL A 104 7.39 -8.23 -16.15
C VAL A 104 5.89 -8.08 -15.98
N THR A 105 5.13 -8.85 -16.75
CA THR A 105 3.68 -8.95 -16.60
C THR A 105 3.34 -10.20 -15.82
N LEU A 106 2.64 -10.01 -14.71
CA LEU A 106 2.15 -11.04 -13.81
C LEU A 106 0.72 -11.35 -14.18
N ASN A 107 0.40 -12.62 -14.41
CA ASN A 107 -0.96 -13.05 -14.72
C ASN A 107 -1.50 -13.93 -13.60
N TYR A 108 -2.76 -13.68 -13.24
CA TYR A 108 -3.49 -14.38 -12.20
C TYR A 108 -4.72 -15.03 -12.83
N GLY A 109 -4.69 -16.35 -12.97
CA GLY A 109 -5.81 -17.16 -13.43
C GLY A 109 -6.49 -17.83 -12.25
N ILE A 110 -7.81 -17.72 -12.15
CA ILE A 110 -8.60 -18.38 -11.09
C ILE A 110 -9.47 -19.49 -11.69
N ASP A 111 -9.69 -20.55 -10.93
CA ASP A 111 -10.52 -21.71 -11.31
C ASP A 111 -12.05 -21.43 -11.37
N ARG A 112 -12.49 -20.19 -11.07
CA ARG A 112 -13.90 -19.82 -10.95
C ARG A 112 -14.15 -18.31 -11.14
N ASP A 113 -15.35 -17.95 -11.60
CA ASP A 113 -15.76 -16.56 -11.82
C ASP A 113 -16.17 -15.82 -10.53
N ALA A 114 -16.39 -16.56 -9.43
CA ALA A 114 -16.75 -15.97 -8.15
C ALA A 114 -16.18 -16.80 -6.99
N VAL A 115 -15.71 -16.10 -5.95
CA VAL A 115 -15.19 -16.70 -4.72
C VAL A 115 -16.19 -16.50 -3.60
N LEU A 116 -16.63 -17.60 -3.00
CA LEU A 116 -17.47 -17.57 -1.80
C LEU A 116 -16.57 -17.52 -0.58
N VAL A 117 -16.71 -16.48 0.25
CA VAL A 117 -16.04 -16.34 1.55
C VAL A 117 -17.08 -16.57 2.64
N LEU A 118 -16.86 -17.61 3.43
CA LEU A 118 -17.69 -17.94 4.59
C LEU A 118 -17.24 -17.08 5.77
N THR A 119 -17.88 -15.91 5.96
CA THR A 119 -17.39 -14.91 6.91
C THR A 119 -17.92 -15.12 8.32
N SER A 120 -17.22 -14.57 9.31
CA SER A 120 -17.65 -14.48 10.70
C SER A 120 -18.64 -13.33 10.97
N ARG A 121 -18.89 -12.46 9.98
CA ARG A 121 -19.72 -11.26 10.12
C ARG A 121 -21.20 -11.65 10.28
N THR A 122 -21.88 -10.93 11.16
CA THR A 122 -23.34 -10.95 11.26
C THR A 122 -23.96 -9.62 10.83
N ASP A 123 -25.17 -9.65 10.28
CA ASP A 123 -25.95 -8.45 9.98
C ASP A 123 -26.60 -7.86 11.25
N ALA A 124 -27.36 -6.76 11.10
CA ALA A 124 -28.05 -6.08 12.19
C ALA A 124 -29.11 -6.96 12.88
N GLU A 125 -29.55 -8.05 12.24
CA GLU A 125 -30.49 -9.02 12.78
C GLU A 125 -29.79 -10.26 13.36
N GLY A 126 -28.46 -10.24 13.48
CA GLY A 126 -27.66 -11.33 14.05
C GLY A 126 -27.48 -12.53 13.12
N ARG A 127 -27.81 -12.41 11.83
CA ARG A 127 -27.67 -13.49 10.84
C ARG A 127 -26.29 -13.46 10.21
N VAL A 128 -25.73 -14.63 9.94
CA VAL A 128 -24.40 -14.74 9.33
C VAL A 128 -24.44 -14.24 7.89
N VAL A 129 -23.45 -13.41 7.54
CA VAL A 129 -23.28 -12.88 6.19
C VAL A 129 -22.14 -13.63 5.52
N ASN A 130 -22.46 -14.37 4.46
CA ASN A 130 -21.44 -14.89 3.56
C ASN A 130 -21.26 -13.90 2.41
N VAL A 131 -20.05 -13.83 1.87
CA VAL A 131 -19.72 -12.85 0.84
C VAL A 131 -19.28 -13.58 -0.42
N SER A 132 -19.97 -13.31 -1.52
CA SER A 132 -19.56 -13.73 -2.86
C SER A 132 -18.84 -12.58 -3.54
N ARG A 133 -17.55 -12.79 -3.81
CA ARG A 133 -16.71 -11.86 -4.56
C ARG A 133 -16.71 -12.26 -6.03
N SER A 134 -17.29 -11.44 -6.89
CA SER A 134 -17.17 -11.64 -8.34
C SER A 134 -15.76 -11.30 -8.78
N VAL A 135 -15.18 -12.17 -9.60
CA VAL A 135 -13.79 -12.06 -10.05
C VAL A 135 -13.76 -11.64 -11.52
N PRO A 136 -12.99 -10.61 -11.89
CA PRO A 136 -12.73 -10.30 -13.29
C PRO A 136 -12.01 -11.48 -13.97
N ARG A 137 -12.44 -11.85 -15.19
CA ARG A 137 -11.97 -13.05 -15.92
C ARG A 137 -10.46 -13.14 -16.12
N THR A 138 -9.75 -12.02 -16.13
CA THR A 138 -8.29 -12.00 -16.23
C THR A 138 -7.78 -10.80 -15.46
N GLN A 139 -6.83 -11.05 -14.56
CA GLN A 139 -6.09 -9.98 -13.91
C GLN A 139 -4.63 -10.11 -14.27
N ALA A 140 -4.12 -9.08 -14.95
CA ALA A 140 -2.73 -8.93 -15.27
C ALA A 140 -2.20 -7.67 -14.58
N GLN A 141 -1.01 -7.76 -14.02
CA GLN A 141 -0.32 -6.62 -13.43
C GLN A 141 1.08 -6.53 -13.98
N THR A 142 1.43 -5.38 -14.54
CA THR A 142 2.78 -5.14 -15.04
C THR A 142 3.59 -4.39 -13.99
N ILE A 143 4.76 -4.92 -13.69
CA ILE A 143 5.80 -4.24 -12.91
C ILE A 143 6.91 -3.78 -13.85
N ARG A 144 7.63 -2.73 -13.46
CA ARG A 144 8.65 -2.10 -14.30
C ARG A 144 9.89 -1.76 -13.51
N ARG A 145 11.04 -1.95 -14.12
CA ARG A 145 12.32 -1.48 -13.60
C ARG A 145 12.37 0.03 -13.69
N ILE A 146 12.86 0.67 -12.65
CA ILE A 146 13.19 2.09 -12.66
C ILE A 146 14.47 2.24 -13.49
N THR A 147 14.32 2.89 -14.65
CA THR A 147 15.45 3.23 -15.52
C THR A 147 15.82 4.69 -15.29
N GLY A 148 17.06 4.94 -14.83
CA GLY A 148 17.53 6.27 -14.48
C GLY A 148 17.07 6.72 -13.09
N SER A 149 16.54 7.94 -13.02
CA SER A 149 16.20 8.60 -11.77
C SER A 149 14.75 9.07 -11.75
N SER A 150 14.06 8.90 -10.63
CA SER A 150 12.79 9.56 -10.35
C SER A 150 13.04 10.83 -9.55
N GLU A 151 12.31 11.88 -9.93
CA GLU A 151 12.20 13.10 -9.13
C GLU A 151 10.92 13.07 -8.31
N THR A 152 11.01 13.51 -7.06
CA THR A 152 9.88 13.67 -6.16
C THR A 152 10.02 15.01 -5.45
N GLU A 153 9.02 15.87 -5.58
CA GLU A 153 8.94 17.07 -4.76
C GLU A 153 8.55 16.68 -3.33
N LEU A 154 9.34 17.13 -2.36
CA LEU A 154 9.07 17.00 -0.95
C LEU A 154 8.57 18.33 -0.42
N GLN A 155 7.38 18.31 0.16
CA GLN A 155 6.79 19.47 0.81
C GLN A 155 7.00 19.38 2.32
N HIS A 156 7.60 20.43 2.88
CA HIS A 156 7.87 20.59 4.31
C HIS A 156 6.90 21.62 4.87
N ALA A 157 5.72 21.16 5.31
CA ALA A 157 4.68 22.02 5.85
C ALA A 157 5.21 22.83 7.04
N GLY A 158 4.95 24.13 7.06
CA GLY A 158 5.29 24.94 8.23
C GLY A 158 4.37 24.61 9.40
N MET A 159 4.95 24.53 10.59
CA MET A 159 4.25 24.25 11.83
C MET A 159 4.90 24.99 13.00
N CYS A 160 4.23 24.99 14.15
CA CYS A 160 4.77 25.52 15.39
C CYS A 160 4.98 24.37 16.36
N ASP A 161 6.22 24.18 16.82
CA ASP A 161 6.54 23.29 17.92
C ASP A 161 6.70 24.14 19.19
N GLY A 162 5.61 24.24 19.96
CA GLY A 162 5.46 25.24 21.01
C GLY A 162 5.59 26.67 20.48
N SER A 163 6.58 27.42 20.97
CA SER A 163 6.90 28.77 20.51
C SER A 163 7.88 28.82 19.34
N THR A 164 8.33 27.67 18.84
CA THR A 164 9.38 27.60 17.81
C THR A 164 8.79 27.32 16.44
N PRO A 165 9.05 28.16 15.42
CA PRO A 165 8.66 27.85 14.06
C PRO A 165 9.56 26.75 13.49
N VAL A 166 8.94 25.70 12.97
CA VAL A 166 9.63 24.57 12.34
C VAL A 166 8.93 24.17 11.06
N ASN A 167 9.60 23.39 10.21
CA ASN A 167 8.97 22.75 9.06
C ASN A 167 8.97 21.24 9.28
N ALA A 168 7.86 20.60 8.93
CA ALA A 168 7.69 19.17 9.09
C ALA A 168 8.74 18.40 8.25
N PRO A 169 9.29 17.29 8.80
CA PRO A 169 10.14 16.40 8.03
C PRO A 169 9.37 15.75 6.88
N ALA A 170 10.06 15.48 5.78
CA ALA A 170 9.50 14.71 4.67
C ALA A 170 10.17 13.33 4.59
N ASN A 171 9.37 12.29 4.35
CA ASN A 171 9.87 10.92 4.20
C ASN A 171 10.15 10.63 2.72
N LEU A 172 11.36 10.18 2.42
CA LEU A 172 11.78 9.79 1.07
C LEU A 172 11.11 8.48 0.63
N ASN A 173 10.83 7.56 1.56
CA ASN A 173 10.29 6.21 1.33
C ASN A 173 8.76 6.14 1.39
N GLY A 174 8.06 7.23 1.09
CA GLY A 174 6.61 7.31 1.26
C GLY A 174 5.77 6.49 0.27
N ASP A 175 6.29 6.14 -0.92
CA ASP A 175 5.52 5.41 -1.94
C ASP A 175 5.84 3.90 -1.90
N PRO A 176 4.95 3.04 -1.38
CA PRO A 176 5.16 1.60 -1.33
C PRO A 176 5.19 0.94 -2.72
N ARG A 177 4.77 1.65 -3.77
CA ARG A 177 4.86 1.16 -5.15
C ARG A 177 6.29 1.14 -5.67
N ARG A 178 7.20 1.88 -5.02
CA ARG A 178 8.59 2.02 -5.45
C ARG A 178 9.54 1.16 -4.67
N SER A 179 10.65 0.82 -5.31
CA SER A 179 11.74 0.06 -4.72
C SER A 179 12.19 0.63 -3.37
N PRO A 180 12.34 -0.22 -2.34
CA PRO A 180 12.97 0.18 -1.08
C PRO A 180 14.46 0.48 -1.24
N ASN A 181 15.08 0.04 -2.35
CA ASN A 181 16.49 0.24 -2.64
C ASN A 181 16.79 1.51 -3.44
N LEU A 182 15.78 2.34 -3.74
CA LEU A 182 16.01 3.67 -4.28
C LEU A 182 16.92 4.47 -3.34
N ARG A 183 17.99 5.04 -3.89
CA ARG A 183 18.93 5.89 -3.16
C ARG A 183 18.81 7.33 -3.61
N LEU A 184 18.91 8.24 -2.64
CA LEU A 184 18.99 9.67 -2.90
C LEU A 184 20.30 9.95 -3.64
N ALA A 185 20.21 10.47 -4.87
CA ALA A 185 21.34 10.90 -5.67
C ALA A 185 21.56 12.41 -5.53
N GLU A 186 20.47 13.17 -5.51
CA GLU A 186 20.52 14.63 -5.46
C GLU A 186 19.31 15.19 -4.70
N LEU A 187 19.52 16.26 -3.92
CA LEU A 187 18.48 17.02 -3.26
C LEU A 187 18.65 18.51 -3.57
N CYS A 188 17.68 19.11 -4.24
CA CYS A 188 17.72 20.51 -4.64
C CYS A 188 16.80 21.39 -3.79
N ASN A 189 17.30 22.57 -3.41
CA ASN A 189 16.49 23.63 -2.85
C ASN A 189 15.74 24.36 -3.98
N ILE A 190 14.43 24.17 -4.08
CA ILE A 190 13.61 24.84 -5.10
C ILE A 190 12.88 26.08 -4.56
N ASN A 191 13.19 26.50 -3.33
CA ASN A 191 12.66 27.71 -2.72
C ASN A 191 13.38 28.97 -3.21
N GLY A 192 12.77 30.14 -2.98
CA GLY A 192 13.40 31.44 -3.21
C GLY A 192 14.34 31.91 -2.09
N VAL A 193 14.53 31.10 -1.03
CA VAL A 193 15.35 31.44 0.15
C VAL A 193 16.38 30.33 0.42
N PRO A 194 17.55 30.65 1.00
CA PRO A 194 18.50 29.63 1.44
C PRO A 194 17.92 28.81 2.59
N VAL A 195 18.20 27.51 2.57
CA VAL A 195 17.72 26.54 3.56
C VAL A 195 18.86 25.72 4.14
N SER A 196 18.72 25.29 5.39
CA SER A 196 19.53 24.22 5.97
C SER A 196 18.76 22.92 5.81
N VAL A 197 19.33 21.96 5.10
CA VAL A 197 18.81 20.59 4.96
C VAL A 197 19.54 19.67 5.93
N THR A 198 18.80 18.82 6.62
CA THR A 198 19.34 17.75 7.47
C THR A 198 18.81 16.42 6.93
N LEU A 199 19.74 15.54 6.55
CA LEU A 199 19.46 14.21 6.03
C LEU A 199 19.69 13.18 7.12
N SER A 200 18.81 12.18 7.23
CA SER A 200 19.11 11.00 8.03
C SER A 200 20.26 10.20 7.41
N GLY A 201 21.19 9.73 8.22
CA GLY A 201 22.30 8.89 7.79
C GLY A 201 21.95 7.40 7.76
N SER A 202 22.93 6.58 7.41
CA SER A 202 22.76 5.12 7.27
C SER A 202 22.67 4.37 8.60
N ALA A 203 23.09 4.99 9.71
CA ALA A 203 22.94 4.44 11.05
C ALA A 203 21.91 5.22 11.87
N PRO A 204 21.15 4.56 12.77
CA PRO A 204 20.18 5.25 13.63
C PRO A 204 20.84 6.41 14.40
N GLY A 205 20.23 7.58 14.34
CA GLY A 205 20.71 8.79 15.03
C GLY A 205 21.86 9.53 14.34
N THR A 206 22.42 9.00 13.24
CA THR A 206 23.39 9.75 12.43
C THR A 206 22.64 10.70 11.50
N THR A 207 23.11 11.93 11.40
CA THR A 207 22.54 12.94 10.50
C THR A 207 23.66 13.70 9.80
N TYR A 208 23.33 14.29 8.65
CA TYR A 208 24.22 15.18 7.92
C TYR A 208 23.47 16.46 7.57
N THR A 209 24.05 17.60 7.90
CA THR A 209 23.45 18.91 7.68
C THR A 209 24.26 19.71 6.69
N GLN A 210 23.59 20.32 5.72
CA GLN A 210 24.19 21.22 4.75
C GLN A 210 23.29 22.42 4.46
N THR A 211 23.89 23.56 4.17
CA THR A 211 23.16 24.74 3.67
C THR A 211 23.09 24.69 2.16
N LEU A 212 21.91 24.98 1.61
CA LEU A 212 21.67 25.10 0.17
C LEU A 212 21.10 26.48 -0.14
N ALA A 213 21.80 27.23 -0.99
CA ALA A 213 21.29 28.46 -1.58
C ALA A 213 20.05 28.18 -2.45
N PRO A 214 19.26 29.20 -2.81
CA PRO A 214 18.17 29.03 -3.77
C PRO A 214 18.68 28.36 -5.05
N ARG A 215 17.99 27.30 -5.51
CA ARG A 215 18.33 26.49 -6.69
C ARG A 215 19.62 25.67 -6.58
N GLU A 216 20.28 25.64 -5.43
CA GLU A 216 21.43 24.78 -5.21
C GLU A 216 21.02 23.33 -4.94
N CYS A 217 21.83 22.39 -5.41
CA CYS A 217 21.61 20.96 -5.25
C CYS A 217 22.76 20.30 -4.48
N LEU A 218 22.40 19.49 -3.49
CA LEU A 218 23.30 18.56 -2.83
C LEU A 218 23.34 17.25 -3.62
N ASN A 219 24.48 16.94 -4.24
CA ASN A 219 24.74 15.62 -4.82
C ASN A 219 25.41 14.72 -3.77
N THR A 220 24.77 13.59 -3.45
CA THR A 220 25.18 12.69 -2.37
C THR A 220 26.47 11.91 -2.67
N GLY A 221 26.91 11.91 -3.94
CA GLY A 221 28.16 11.29 -4.37
C GLY A 221 29.37 12.23 -4.40
N MET A 222 29.21 13.51 -4.04
CA MET A 222 30.32 14.48 -4.06
C MET A 222 31.29 14.29 -2.89
N PRO A 223 32.59 14.59 -3.09
CA PRO A 223 33.56 14.63 -1.99
C PRO A 223 33.09 15.53 -0.85
N GLY A 224 33.20 15.05 0.39
CA GLY A 224 32.77 15.77 1.60
C GLY A 224 31.36 15.40 2.08
N VAL A 225 30.58 14.65 1.30
CA VAL A 225 29.34 14.02 1.79
C VAL A 225 29.69 12.67 2.44
N PRO A 226 29.25 12.40 3.69
CA PRO A 226 29.49 11.11 4.34
C PRO A 226 28.91 9.94 3.54
N ALA A 227 29.59 8.79 3.60
CA ALA A 227 29.05 7.55 3.05
C ALA A 227 27.72 7.20 3.73
N GLY A 228 26.77 6.67 2.95
CA GLY A 228 25.46 6.25 3.46
C GLY A 228 24.38 7.33 3.47
N ILE A 229 24.71 8.60 3.19
CA ILE A 229 23.69 9.66 3.02
C ILE A 229 22.76 9.41 1.84
N ASN A 230 23.24 8.70 0.81
CA ASN A 230 22.40 8.22 -0.28
C ASN A 230 21.29 7.24 0.17
N ALA A 231 21.43 6.62 1.34
CA ALA A 231 20.40 5.77 1.95
C ALA A 231 19.43 6.55 2.86
N SER A 232 19.48 7.89 2.88
CA SER A 232 18.60 8.72 3.70
C SER A 232 17.13 8.41 3.45
N THR A 233 16.36 8.46 4.53
CA THR A 233 14.93 8.17 4.58
C THR A 233 14.10 9.38 4.99
N VAL A 234 14.71 10.36 5.65
CA VAL A 234 14.06 11.55 6.18
C VAL A 234 14.86 12.78 5.80
N VAL A 235 14.15 13.79 5.30
CA VAL A 235 14.69 15.12 4.98
C VAL A 235 14.01 16.13 5.89
N GLU A 236 14.80 16.77 6.73
CA GLU A 236 14.40 17.93 7.52
C GLU A 236 14.94 19.20 6.85
N VAL A 237 14.15 20.26 6.87
CA VAL A 237 14.52 21.52 6.23
C VAL A 237 14.16 22.67 7.14
N ARG A 238 15.03 23.68 7.20
CA ARG A 238 14.79 24.92 7.91
C ARG A 238 15.17 26.10 7.04
N SER A 239 14.34 27.14 7.02
CA SER A 239 14.71 28.43 6.41
C SER A 239 15.84 29.09 7.21
N LEU A 240 16.85 29.60 6.50
CA LEU A 240 17.89 30.45 7.11
C LEU A 240 17.48 31.93 7.15
N VAL A 241 16.34 32.27 6.54
CA VAL A 241 15.76 33.61 6.56
C VAL A 241 14.54 33.60 7.49
N ALA A 242 14.52 34.52 8.45
CA ALA A 242 13.36 34.72 9.30
C ALA A 242 12.24 35.40 8.49
N ASP A 243 11.04 34.82 8.52
CA ASP A 243 9.85 35.44 7.94
C ASP A 243 9.13 36.26 9.04
N PRO A 244 9.00 37.59 8.88
CA PRO A 244 8.40 38.47 9.90
C PRO A 244 6.90 38.20 10.13
N SER A 245 6.24 37.50 9.21
CA SER A 245 4.85 37.06 9.38
C SER A 245 4.71 35.80 10.23
N THR A 246 5.80 35.06 10.44
CA THR A 246 5.80 33.84 11.26
C THR A 246 5.70 34.19 12.74
N ARG A 247 4.70 33.63 13.40
CA ARG A 247 4.43 33.81 14.83
C ARG A 247 4.04 32.48 15.44
N CYS A 248 4.92 31.87 16.23
CA CYS A 248 4.58 30.68 16.99
C CYS A 248 4.35 31.05 18.46
N SER A 249 3.23 30.59 19.01
CA SER A 249 2.85 30.82 20.40
C SER A 249 2.31 29.53 20.99
N ALA A 250 2.73 29.21 22.21
CA ALA A 250 2.27 28.02 22.92
C ALA A 250 0.83 28.15 23.46
N THR A 251 0.32 29.38 23.61
CA THR A 251 -0.97 29.68 24.28
C THR A 251 -1.87 30.63 23.50
N GLY A 252 -1.40 31.16 22.37
CA GLY A 252 -2.10 32.15 21.57
C GLY A 252 -2.24 31.74 20.10
N PRO A 253 -2.79 32.63 19.26
CA PRO A 253 -2.89 32.39 17.82
C PRO A 253 -1.49 32.24 17.22
N SER A 254 -1.34 31.25 16.33
CA SER A 254 -0.11 30.97 15.63
C SER A 254 -0.26 31.21 14.12
N THR A 255 0.81 31.72 13.52
CA THR A 255 1.02 31.84 12.08
C THR A 255 2.28 31.05 11.77
N PRO A 256 2.16 29.78 11.36
CA PRO A 256 3.30 28.94 11.02
C PRO A 256 4.14 29.54 9.88
N PRO A 257 5.42 29.15 9.75
CA PRO A 257 6.23 29.58 8.62
C PRO A 257 5.63 29.10 7.29
N PRO A 258 5.97 29.73 6.16
CA PRO A 258 5.56 29.23 4.86
C PRO A 258 6.15 27.82 4.62
N PRO A 259 5.44 26.98 3.84
CA PRO A 259 5.95 25.66 3.50
C PRO A 259 7.22 25.78 2.64
N LEU A 260 8.20 24.94 2.93
CA LEU A 260 9.41 24.80 2.10
C LEU A 260 9.28 23.59 1.19
N ARG A 261 9.99 23.63 0.07
CA ARG A 261 9.97 22.57 -0.95
C ARG A 261 11.38 22.16 -1.33
N THR A 262 11.63 20.87 -1.41
CA THR A 262 12.86 20.33 -1.98
C THR A 262 12.54 19.37 -3.10
N LEU A 263 13.44 19.22 -4.07
CA LEU A 263 13.31 18.25 -5.14
C LEU A 263 14.31 17.12 -4.88
N ALA A 264 13.82 15.93 -4.58
CA ALA A 264 14.65 14.75 -4.35
C ALA A 264 14.72 13.93 -5.63
N ARG A 265 15.93 13.75 -6.15
CA ARG A 265 16.22 12.85 -7.26
C ARG A 265 16.77 11.55 -6.71
N ARG A 266 16.05 10.45 -6.96
CA ARG A 266 16.39 9.11 -6.48
C ARG A 266 16.62 8.17 -7.66
N GLY A 267 17.61 7.32 -7.57
CA GLY A 267 17.92 6.30 -8.57
C GLY A 267 18.20 4.96 -7.92
N CYS A 268 18.24 3.91 -8.74
CA CYS A 268 18.81 2.64 -8.30
C CYS A 268 20.33 2.80 -8.15
N ALA A 269 20.88 2.27 -7.07
CA ALA A 269 22.31 2.23 -6.82
C ALA A 269 23.00 1.10 -7.60
#